data_AF-A0A5C5Z5U0-F1
#
_entry.id   AF-A0A5C5Z5U0-F1
#
_cell.length_a   1.000
_cell.length_b   1.000
_cell.length_c   1.000
_cell.angle_alpha   90.00
_cell.angle_beta   90.00
_cell.angle_gamma   90.00
#
_symmetry.space_group_name_H-M   'P 1'
#
loop_
_entity.id
_entity.type
_entity.pdbx_description
1 polymer ?
#
loop_
_entity_poly.entity_id
_entity_poly.type
_entity_poly.pdbx_seq_one_letter_code
_entity_poly.pdbx_strand_id
1 'polypeptide(L)'
;MKSEENVVERLKRRSAEAKKLGFHLRTELLDGEQATWCMIGMKKTIFIDLSQTAAEQLRTLDEILADFRNEAKKSQPARQKSPSQAA
;
A
#
# COMPACT_ATOMS: atom_id res chain seq x y z
N MET A 1 16.90 -22.94 12.57
CA MET A 1 15.42 -23.01 12.46
C MET A 1 14.94 -21.61 12.10
N LYS A 2 14.31 -21.41 10.94
CA LYS A 2 13.66 -20.13 10.63
C LYS A 2 12.36 -20.12 11.43
N SER A 3 12.27 -19.30 12.47
CA SER A 3 11.04 -19.09 13.23
C SER A 3 9.91 -18.76 12.27
N GLU A 4 8.77 -19.44 12.36
CA GLU A 4 7.59 -19.08 11.60
C GLU A 4 7.26 -17.61 11.90
N GLU A 5 7.23 -16.79 10.85
CA GLU A 5 7.08 -15.35 11.00
C GLU A 5 5.68 -15.03 11.52
N ASN A 6 5.62 -14.54 12.77
CA ASN A 6 4.35 -14.19 13.40
C ASN A 6 3.72 -12.94 12.74
N VAL A 7 2.42 -12.75 12.95
CA VAL A 7 1.63 -11.63 12.41
C VAL A 7 2.26 -10.26 12.68
N VAL A 8 2.87 -10.05 13.84
CA VAL A 8 3.53 -8.79 14.19
C VAL A 8 4.74 -8.53 13.30
N GLU A 9 5.56 -9.55 13.06
CA GLU A 9 6.74 -9.43 12.20
C GLU A 9 6.35 -9.21 10.74
N ARG A 10 5.29 -9.88 10.28
CA ARG A 10 4.69 -9.64 8.96
C ARG A 10 4.19 -8.21 8.81
N LEU A 11 3.49 -7.68 9.82
CA LEU A 11 3.00 -6.30 9.83
C LEU A 11 4.15 -5.29 9.79
N LYS A 12 5.22 -5.52 10.56
CA LYS A 12 6.43 -4.68 10.51
C LYS A 12 7.07 -4.70 9.12
N ARG A 13 7.24 -5.88 8.52
CA ARG A 13 7.80 -6.00 7.16
C ARG A 13 6.93 -5.25 6.16
N ARG A 14 5.62 -5.46 6.18
CA ARG A 14 4.71 -4.80 5.23
C ARG A 14 4.69 -3.29 5.42
N SER A 15 4.77 -2.82 6.67
CA SER A 15 4.90 -1.40 6.99
C SER A 15 6.20 -0.81 6.41
N ALA A 16 7.30 -1.56 6.48
CA ALA A 16 8.56 -1.13 5.86
C ALA A 16 8.46 -1.09 4.32
N GLU A 17 7.75 -2.03 3.69
CA GLU A 17 7.49 -2.01 2.25
C GLU A 17 6.65 -0.80 1.83
N ALA A 18 5.59 -0.46 2.57
CA ALA A 18 4.80 0.75 2.32
C ALA A 18 5.68 2.01 2.34
N LYS A 19 6.55 2.14 3.34
CA LYS A 19 7.50 3.26 3.45
C LYS A 19 8.45 3.34 2.24
N LYS A 20 8.94 2.19 1.75
CA LYS A 20 9.78 2.13 0.53
C LYS A 20 9.05 2.58 -0.73
N LEU A 21 7.72 2.41 -0.78
CA LEU A 21 6.87 2.89 -1.89
C LEU A 21 6.52 4.39 -1.77
N GLY A 22 7.05 5.07 -0.75
CA GLY A 22 6.85 6.49 -0.49
C GLY A 22 5.61 6.79 0.35
N PHE A 23 4.98 5.79 0.95
CA PHE A 23 3.87 6.02 1.88
C PHE A 23 4.38 6.48 3.25
N HIS A 24 3.67 7.46 3.79
CA HIS A 24 3.70 7.80 5.20
C HIS A 24 2.60 7.02 5.91
N LEU A 25 2.97 6.18 6.87
CA LEU A 25 2.01 5.46 7.71
C LEU A 25 1.67 6.30 8.92
N ARG A 26 0.38 6.60 9.11
CA ARG A 26 -0.16 7.21 10.32
C ARG A 26 -1.06 6.22 11.02
N THR A 27 -0.89 6.11 12.33
CA THR A 27 -1.72 5.25 13.18
C THR A 27 -2.64 6.15 13.97
N GLU A 28 -3.95 6.02 13.78
CA GLU A 28 -4.96 6.88 14.40
C GLU A 28 -6.17 6.02 14.81
N LEU A 29 -7.00 6.50 15.73
CA LEU A 29 -8.30 5.87 16.01
C LEU A 29 -9.25 6.31 14.90
N LEU A 30 -9.62 5.38 14.02
CA LEU A 30 -10.51 5.66 12.88
C LEU A 30 -11.98 5.31 13.17
N ASP A 31 -12.27 4.85 14.39
CA ASP A 31 -13.62 4.52 14.89
C ASP A 31 -14.45 3.64 13.91
N GLY A 32 -13.77 2.74 13.20
CA GLY A 32 -14.37 1.82 12.24
C GLY A 32 -14.52 2.35 10.80
N GLU A 33 -14.02 3.55 10.49
CA GLU A 33 -13.90 3.98 9.09
C GLU A 33 -12.93 3.08 8.31
N GLN A 34 -13.27 2.78 7.04
CA GLN A 34 -12.41 1.97 6.20
C GLN A 34 -11.10 2.70 5.92
N ALA A 35 -10.00 2.12 6.39
CA ALA A 35 -8.66 2.56 6.09
C ALA A 35 -8.40 2.48 4.58
N THR A 36 -8.09 3.63 3.99
CA THR A 36 -7.66 3.78 2.61
C THR A 36 -6.35 4.57 2.55
N TRP A 37 -5.78 4.72 1.35
CA TRP A 37 -4.68 5.63 1.13
C TRP A 37 -5.14 6.90 0.43
N CYS A 38 -4.49 8.02 0.71
CA CYS A 38 -4.77 9.29 0.05
C CYS A 38 -3.51 10.16 -0.08
N MET A 39 -3.63 11.27 -0.79
CA MET A 39 -2.59 12.30 -0.84
C MET A 39 -2.89 13.38 0.19
N ILE A 40 -1.99 13.59 1.14
CA ILE A 40 -2.02 14.74 2.05
C ILE A 40 -0.90 15.68 1.62
N GLY A 41 -1.28 16.78 0.97
CA GLY A 41 -0.35 17.60 0.21
C GLY A 41 0.36 16.76 -0.86
N MET A 42 1.68 16.67 -0.81
CA MET A 42 2.49 15.88 -1.74
C MET A 42 2.89 14.49 -1.20
N LYS A 43 2.33 14.05 -0.06
CA LYS A 43 2.69 12.78 0.58
C LYS A 43 1.55 11.77 0.46
N LYS A 44 1.88 10.58 -0.06
CA LYS A 44 0.99 9.43 0.02
C LYS A 44 0.88 9.02 1.48
N THR A 45 -0.32 8.97 2.03
CA THR A 45 -0.56 8.65 3.44
C THR A 45 -1.49 7.46 3.53
N ILE A 46 -1.13 6.49 4.36
CA ILE A 46 -1.98 5.37 4.75
C ILE A 46 -2.33 5.58 6.22
N PHE A 47 -3.62 5.51 6.52
CA PHE A 47 -4.10 5.49 7.90
C PHE A 47 -4.31 4.05 8.34
N ILE A 48 -3.81 3.71 9.52
CA ILE A 48 -3.96 2.40 10.15
C ILE A 48 -4.74 2.62 11.44
N ASP A 49 -5.87 1.92 11.57
CA ASP A 49 -6.70 2.04 12.75
C ASP A 49 -6.02 1.38 13.97
N LEU A 50 -5.80 2.16 15.02
CA LEU A 50 -5.24 1.70 16.29
C LEU A 50 -6.17 0.75 17.05
N SER A 51 -7.48 0.80 16.79
CA SER A 51 -8.45 -0.09 17.43
C SER A 51 -8.34 -1.54 16.93
N GLN A 52 -7.75 -1.74 15.75
CA GLN A 52 -7.63 -3.04 15.09
C GLN A 52 -6.50 -3.89 15.66
N THR A 53 -6.69 -5.21 15.63
CA THR A 53 -5.64 -6.17 15.90
C THR A 53 -4.53 -6.13 14.84
N ALA A 54 -3.34 -6.61 15.17
CA ALA A 54 -2.22 -6.68 14.21
C ALA A 54 -2.56 -7.49 12.94
N ALA A 55 -3.46 -8.49 13.05
CA ALA A 55 -3.92 -9.27 11.91
C ALA A 55 -4.81 -8.46 10.97
N GLU A 56 -5.72 -7.65 11.53
CA GLU A 56 -6.60 -6.77 10.77
C GLU A 56 -5.80 -5.64 10.12
N GLN A 57 -4.91 -4.98 10.87
CA GLN A 57 -4.02 -3.95 10.33
C GLN A 57 -3.14 -4.50 9.18
N LEU A 58 -2.66 -5.73 9.31
CA LEU A 58 -1.89 -6.39 8.23
C LEU A 58 -2.74 -6.63 6.98
N ARG A 59 -3.99 -7.10 7.14
CA ARG A 59 -4.90 -7.31 6.00
C ARG A 59 -5.19 -6.01 5.29
N THR A 60 -5.56 -4.98 6.04
CA THR A 60 -5.78 -3.62 5.54
C THR A 60 -4.59 -3.12 4.73
N LEU A 61 -3.37 -3.28 5.28
CA LEU A 61 -2.16 -2.81 4.61
C LEU A 61 -1.84 -3.64 3.34
N ASP A 62 -2.14 -4.93 3.36
CA ASP A 62 -2.00 -5.81 2.19
C ASP A 62 -2.94 -5.40 1.05
N GLU A 63 -4.20 -5.10 1.37
CA GLU A 63 -5.24 -4.65 0.43
C GLU A 63 -4.88 -3.30 -0.21
N ILE A 64 -4.59 -2.28 0.61
CA ILE A 64 -4.21 -0.94 0.15
C ILE A 64 -3.00 -0.99 -0.80
N LEU A 65 -1.99 -1.79 -0.47
CA LEU A 65 -0.79 -1.91 -1.30
C LEU A 65 -1.03 -2.70 -2.58
N ALA A 66 -1.97 -3.66 -2.57
CA ALA A 66 -2.37 -4.36 -3.78
C ALA A 66 -3.11 -3.41 -4.74
N ASP A 67 -4.05 -2.61 -4.21
CA ASP A 67 -4.80 -1.62 -4.97
C ASP A 67 -3.88 -0.56 -5.57
N PHE A 68 -2.99 0.03 -4.77
CA PHE A 68 -1.99 0.98 -5.27
C PHE A 68 -1.14 0.41 -6.42
N ARG A 69 -0.71 -0.86 -6.32
CA ARG A 69 0.07 -1.51 -7.39
C ARG A 69 -0.78 -1.75 -8.64
N ASN A 70 -2.06 -2.08 -8.47
CA ASN A 70 -2.99 -2.28 -9.58
C ASN A 70 -3.26 -0.96 -10.31
N GLU A 71 -3.46 0.13 -9.56
CA GLU A 71 -3.60 1.48 -10.11
C GLU A 71 -2.34 1.92 -10.84
N ALA A 72 -1.16 1.74 -10.23
CA ALA A 72 0.12 2.08 -10.86
C ALA A 72 0.37 1.33 -12.18
N LYS A 73 -0.10 0.08 -12.29
CA LYS A 73 -0.03 -0.69 -13.56
C LYS A 73 -0.99 -0.13 -14.61
N LYS A 74 -2.20 0.29 -14.23
CA LYS A 74 -3.20 0.88 -15.14
C LYS A 74 -2.78 2.27 -15.62
N SER A 75 -2.08 3.04 -14.79
CA SER A 75 -1.58 4.37 -15.11
C SER A 75 -0.31 4.39 -15.96
N GLN A 76 0.28 3.23 -16.30
CA GLN A 76 1.30 3.18 -17.34
C GLN A 76 0.61 3.39 -18.69
N PRO A 77 0.86 4.50 -19.41
CA PRO A 77 0.45 4.57 -20.79
C PRO A 77 1.18 3.46 -21.52
N ALA A 78 0.44 2.68 -22.31
CA ALA A 78 1.02 1.80 -23.31
C ALA A 78 2.16 2.58 -23.98
N ARG A 79 3.39 2.08 -23.89
CA ARG A 79 4.45 2.48 -24.83
C ARG A 79 3.82 2.33 -26.20
N GLN A 80 3.53 3.47 -26.82
CA GLN A 80 3.07 3.56 -28.20
C GLN A 80 4.02 2.71 -29.03
N LYS A 81 3.54 1.56 -29.52
CA LYS A 81 4.06 1.06 -30.78
C LYS A 81 3.48 2.02 -31.82
N SER A 82 4.17 3.12 -32.05
CA SER A 82 3.99 3.88 -33.28
C SER A 82 4.26 2.90 -34.43
N PRO A 83 3.32 2.62 -35.34
CA PRO A 83 3.70 2.11 -36.64
C PRO A 83 4.37 3.29 -37.37
N SER A 84 5.67 3.45 -37.14
CA SER A 84 6.52 4.16 -38.07
C SER A 84 6.89 3.15 -39.15
N GLN A 85 6.17 3.20 -40.27
CA GLN A 85 6.80 2.96 -41.56
C GLN A 85 5.99 3.65 -42.65
N ALA A 86 6.54 4.80 -43.06
CA ALA A 86 6.36 5.33 -44.39
C ALA A 86 7.19 4.50 -45.37
N ALA A 87 6.57 4.06 -46.46
CA ALA A 87 7.12 3.99 -47.82
C ALA A 87 5.99 3.46 -48.73
#